data_AF-A0A8C6Z2X5-F1
#
_entry.id   AF-A0A8C6Z2X5-F1
#
_cell.length_a   1.000
_cell.length_b   1.000
_cell.length_c   1.000
_cell.angle_alpha   90.00
_cell.angle_beta   90.00
_cell.angle_gamma   90.00
#
_symmetry.space_group_name_H-M   'P 1'
#
loop_
_entity.id
_entity.type
_entity.pdbx_description
1 polymer ?
#
loop_
_entity_poly.entity_id
_entity_poly.type
_entity_poly.pdbx_seq_one_letter_code
_entity_poly.pdbx_strand_id
1 'polypeptide(L)'
;MDARVASVQPNGVSWLLCSTECPRNKCFNGGQCSQAYYSPQLFICQCRRGFSGKQCETDTEVKCYQDAGVTYRGTWSTTKSGAQCLNWNMNGLREWKFSGQREDAAELGLGNHNYCRNPDEDAKPWCYVYKGGKYSWEYCTVPSCSKGRCRETGKGW
;
A
#
# COMPACT_ATOMS: atom_id res chain seq x y z
N MET A 1 -4.95 27.09 17.68
CA MET A 1 -4.78 25.72 18.20
C MET A 1 -6.04 24.95 17.84
N ASP A 2 -5.95 23.86 17.07
CA ASP A 2 -7.14 23.11 16.65
C ASP A 2 -7.01 21.67 17.16
N ALA A 3 -7.78 21.34 18.20
CA ALA A 3 -7.80 19.99 18.76
C ALA A 3 -8.70 19.12 17.87
N ARG A 4 -8.13 18.52 16.83
CA ARG A 4 -8.85 17.54 16.00
C ARG A 4 -8.11 16.22 15.97
N VAL A 5 -8.90 15.15 15.98
CA VAL A 5 -8.56 13.73 16.09
C VAL A 5 -8.57 13.21 17.54
N ALA A 6 -9.74 12.69 17.95
CA ALA A 6 -9.86 11.78 19.07
C ALA A 6 -9.47 10.36 18.59
N SER A 7 -8.34 9.83 19.06
CA SER A 7 -8.08 8.40 18.97
C SER A 7 -8.78 7.73 20.15
N VAL A 8 -9.90 7.04 19.90
CA VAL A 8 -10.59 6.24 20.92
C VAL A 8 -9.72 5.03 21.25
N GLN A 9 -9.23 4.92 22.48
CA GLN A 9 -8.56 3.71 22.95
C GLN A 9 -9.59 2.58 23.16
N PRO A 10 -9.18 1.29 23.17
CA PRO A 10 -10.10 0.15 23.38
C PRO A 10 -10.92 0.19 24.68
N ASN A 11 -10.47 1.00 25.63
CA ASN A 11 -11.00 1.23 26.97
C ASN A 11 -11.87 2.50 27.09
N GLY A 12 -12.23 3.16 25.98
CA GLY A 12 -13.22 4.24 25.98
C GLY A 12 -12.76 5.58 26.56
N VAL A 13 -11.47 5.73 26.88
CA VAL A 13 -10.91 7.00 27.37
C VAL A 13 -10.57 7.90 26.18
N SER A 14 -11.23 9.06 26.09
CA SER A 14 -10.95 10.09 25.09
C SER A 14 -9.86 11.02 25.62
N TRP A 15 -8.62 10.82 25.16
CA TRP A 15 -7.55 11.78 25.39
C TRP A 15 -7.51 12.78 24.24
N LEU A 16 -7.50 14.07 24.57
CA LEU A 16 -7.13 15.13 23.62
C LEU A 16 -5.64 14.99 23.34
N LEU A 17 -5.26 14.27 22.28
CA LEU A 17 -3.89 14.32 21.78
C LEU A 17 -3.67 15.70 21.14
N CYS A 18 -2.87 16.54 21.81
CA CYS A 18 -2.42 17.79 21.22
C CYS A 18 -1.57 17.46 19.98
N SER A 19 -2.11 17.79 18.81
CA SER A 19 -1.45 17.57 17.53
C SER A 19 -1.36 18.87 16.74
N THR A 20 -0.36 18.95 15.87
CA THR A 20 -0.17 20.07 14.94
C THR A 20 0.04 19.52 13.54
N GLU A 21 -0.14 20.36 12.53
CA GLU A 21 0.26 20.01 11.17
C GLU A 21 1.74 19.61 11.13
N CYS A 22 2.06 18.60 10.34
CA CYS A 22 3.44 18.15 10.18
C CYS A 22 4.28 19.21 9.43
N PRO A 23 5.53 19.49 9.85
CA PRO A 23 6.42 20.40 9.13
C PRO A 23 6.70 19.96 7.67
N ARG A 24 6.65 18.65 7.43
CA ARG A 24 6.65 18.05 6.09
C ARG A 24 5.54 17.02 6.04
N ASN A 25 4.77 17.02 4.96
CA ASN A 25 3.70 16.04 4.80
C ASN A 25 4.30 14.65 4.53
N LYS A 26 4.09 13.72 5.46
CA LYS A 26 4.52 12.31 5.37
C LYS A 26 3.45 11.39 4.77
N CYS A 27 2.30 11.95 4.39
CA CYS A 27 1.18 11.20 3.84
C CYS A 27 1.20 11.30 2.30
N PHE A 28 1.01 10.16 1.65
CA PHE A 28 0.84 10.07 0.20
C PHE A 28 -0.55 10.55 -0.25
N ASN A 29 -0.71 10.71 -1.56
CA ASN A 29 -2.00 10.90 -2.23
C ASN A 29 -2.84 12.07 -1.68
N GLY A 30 -2.15 13.13 -1.23
CA GLY A 30 -2.80 14.34 -0.70
C GLY A 30 -3.50 14.14 0.64
N GLY A 31 -3.11 13.12 1.41
CA GLY A 31 -3.52 12.95 2.80
C GLY A 31 -3.02 14.10 3.68
N GLN A 32 -3.76 14.41 4.74
CA GLN A 32 -3.39 15.46 5.70
C GLN A 32 -2.60 14.85 6.86
N CYS A 33 -1.44 15.42 7.17
CA CYS A 33 -0.54 14.93 8.20
C CYS A 33 -0.66 15.76 9.48
N SER A 34 -0.97 15.08 10.58
CA SER A 34 -0.91 15.66 11.92
C SER A 34 0.10 14.88 12.77
N GLN A 35 0.95 15.58 13.52
CA GLN A 35 1.93 14.97 14.41
C GLN A 35 1.64 15.29 15.87
N ALA A 36 1.95 14.35 16.77
CA ALA A 36 1.80 14.55 18.20
C ALA A 36 2.83 15.57 18.71
N TYR A 37 2.37 16.56 19.47
CA TYR A 37 3.22 17.67 19.95
C TYR A 37 4.43 17.18 20.77
N TYR A 38 4.22 16.20 21.66
CA TYR A 38 5.26 15.64 22.52
C TYR A 38 6.00 14.44 21.90
N SER A 39 5.72 14.08 20.65
CA SER A 39 6.32 12.90 20.01
C SER A 39 6.39 13.09 18.50
N PRO A 40 7.44 13.74 17.97
CA PRO A 40 7.60 14.06 16.54
C PRO A 40 7.61 12.83 15.61
N GLN A 41 7.92 11.66 16.17
CA GLN A 41 7.88 10.37 15.47
C GLN A 41 6.46 9.81 15.29
N LEU A 42 5.51 10.25 16.13
CA LEU A 42 4.13 9.81 16.08
C LEU A 42 3.31 10.78 15.23
N PHE A 43 2.91 10.33 14.04
CA PHE A 43 2.06 11.08 13.13
C PHE A 43 0.88 10.22 12.68
N ILE A 44 -0.20 10.90 12.29
CA ILE A 44 -1.40 10.31 11.72
C ILE A 44 -1.70 10.96 10.37
N CYS A 45 -2.11 10.12 9.43
CA CYS A 45 -2.55 10.56 8.12
C CYS A 45 -4.07 10.45 8.00
N GLN A 46 -4.73 11.57 7.72
CA GLN A 46 -6.12 11.58 7.31
C GLN A 46 -6.20 11.41 5.79
N CYS A 47 -6.57 10.21 5.35
CA CYS A 47 -6.60 9.86 3.93
C CYS A 47 -7.81 10.45 3.21
N ARG A 48 -7.61 10.81 1.94
CA ARG A 48 -8.71 11.11 1.03
C ARG A 48 -9.50 9.84 0.70
N ARG A 49 -10.75 10.02 0.28
CA ARG A 49 -11.57 8.90 -0.23
C ARG A 49 -10.82 8.18 -1.35
N GLY A 50 -10.89 6.86 -1.34
CA GLY A 50 -10.18 6.00 -2.27
C GLY A 50 -8.78 5.59 -1.82
N PHE A 51 -8.24 6.16 -0.72
CA PHE A 51 -6.93 5.81 -0.20
C PHE A 51 -6.99 5.28 1.23
N SER A 52 -6.05 4.40 1.58
CA SER A 52 -5.91 3.78 2.90
C SER A 52 -4.45 3.46 3.23
N GLY A 53 -4.21 2.95 4.44
CA GLY A 53 -2.86 2.65 4.94
C GLY A 53 -2.37 3.70 5.94
N LYS A 54 -1.20 3.46 6.54
CA LYS A 54 -0.66 4.32 7.60
C LYS A 54 -0.30 5.71 7.08
N GLN A 55 0.12 5.77 5.82
CA GLN A 55 0.54 6.97 5.11
C GLN A 55 -0.37 7.27 3.91
N CYS A 56 -1.55 6.65 3.82
CA CYS A 56 -2.43 6.78 2.64
C CYS A 56 -1.81 6.25 1.34
N GLU A 57 -0.89 5.29 1.46
CA GLU A 57 -0.10 4.71 0.37
C GLU A 57 -0.88 3.72 -0.51
N THR A 58 -2.01 3.18 -0.02
CA THR A 58 -2.80 2.18 -0.72
C THR A 58 -3.97 2.83 -1.45
N ASP A 59 -4.08 2.59 -2.75
CA ASP A 59 -5.24 2.97 -3.57
C ASP A 59 -6.26 1.83 -3.54
N THR A 60 -7.43 2.09 -2.97
CA THR A 60 -8.52 1.10 -2.81
C THR A 60 -9.38 0.95 -4.07
N GLU A 61 -9.30 1.91 -4.99
CA GLU A 61 -10.18 1.99 -6.16
C GLU A 61 -9.51 1.40 -7.40
N VAL A 62 -8.17 1.42 -7.48
CA VAL A 62 -7.43 0.80 -8.59
C VAL A 62 -7.63 -0.72 -8.66
N LYS A 63 -8.01 -1.22 -9.85
CA LYS A 63 -8.29 -2.64 -10.10
C LYS A 63 -7.33 -3.31 -11.10
N CYS A 64 -6.40 -2.55 -11.69
CA CYS A 64 -5.46 -3.04 -12.68
C CYS A 64 -4.08 -2.38 -12.51
N TYR A 65 -3.02 -2.98 -13.07
CA TYR A 65 -1.68 -2.39 -13.07
C TYR A 65 -1.29 -1.87 -14.47
N GLN A 66 -0.49 -0.82 -14.51
CA GLN A 66 0.11 -0.29 -15.74
C GLN A 66 1.54 -0.79 -15.90
N ASP A 67 2.02 -0.89 -17.14
CA ASP A 67 3.36 -1.38 -17.50
C ASP A 67 3.74 -2.66 -16.74
N ALA A 68 4.83 -2.66 -15.97
CA ALA A 68 5.24 -3.78 -15.13
C ALA A 68 4.58 -3.78 -13.73
N GLY A 69 3.80 -2.75 -13.38
CA GLY A 69 3.09 -2.66 -12.10
C GLY A 69 3.99 -2.32 -10.90
N VAL A 70 5.16 -1.73 -11.13
CA VAL A 70 6.08 -1.25 -10.08
C VAL A 70 5.40 -0.24 -9.14
N THR A 71 4.62 0.66 -9.73
CA THR A 71 3.85 1.70 -9.01
C THR A 71 2.47 1.23 -8.57
N TYR A 72 2.12 -0.04 -8.79
CA TYR A 72 0.82 -0.56 -8.38
C TYR A 72 0.67 -0.52 -6.86
N ARG A 73 -0.39 0.16 -6.38
CA ARG A 73 -0.71 0.30 -4.95
C ARG A 73 -2.12 -0.17 -4.60
N GLY A 74 -2.69 -1.03 -5.44
CA GLY A 74 -4.02 -1.61 -5.22
C GLY A 74 -4.09 -2.63 -4.09
N THR A 75 -5.29 -3.17 -3.85
CA THR A 75 -5.60 -4.07 -2.73
C THR A 75 -5.70 -5.55 -3.12
N TRP A 76 -5.28 -5.92 -4.33
CA TRP A 76 -5.34 -7.31 -4.79
C TRP A 76 -4.38 -8.19 -4.01
N SER A 77 -4.79 -9.39 -3.59
CA SER A 77 -4.02 -10.26 -2.69
C SER A 77 -4.05 -11.75 -3.07
N THR A 78 -4.41 -12.07 -4.31
CA THR A 78 -4.56 -13.45 -4.79
C THR A 78 -3.64 -13.74 -5.97
N THR A 79 -3.03 -14.92 -5.98
CA THR A 79 -2.09 -15.37 -7.01
C THR A 79 -2.75 -16.18 -8.11
N LYS A 80 -2.00 -16.46 -9.19
CA LYS A 80 -2.47 -17.30 -10.31
C LYS A 80 -2.97 -18.67 -9.87
N SER A 81 -2.37 -19.26 -8.84
CA SER A 81 -2.80 -20.57 -8.33
C SER A 81 -3.97 -20.49 -7.34
N GLY A 82 -4.49 -19.30 -7.06
CA GLY A 82 -5.54 -19.05 -6.06
C GLY A 82 -5.00 -18.90 -4.63
N ALA A 83 -3.68 -18.97 -4.44
CA ALA A 83 -3.09 -18.77 -3.12
C ALA A 83 -3.29 -17.33 -2.64
N GLN A 84 -3.52 -17.20 -1.33
CA GLN A 84 -3.53 -15.90 -0.67
C GLN A 84 -2.10 -15.44 -0.42
N CYS A 85 -1.85 -14.17 -0.71
CA CYS A 85 -0.58 -13.53 -0.42
C CYS A 85 -0.31 -13.49 1.08
N LEU A 86 0.97 -13.62 1.44
CA LEU A 86 1.48 -13.39 2.79
C LEU A 86 1.60 -11.90 3.07
N ASN A 87 1.49 -11.53 4.34
CA ASN A 87 1.68 -10.15 4.79
C ASN A 87 3.17 -9.79 4.69
N TRP A 88 3.51 -8.71 3.98
CA TRP A 88 4.90 -8.30 3.78
C TRP A 88 5.62 -7.98 5.10
N ASN A 89 4.90 -7.54 6.12
CA ASN A 89 5.43 -7.22 7.44
C ASN A 89 5.41 -8.41 8.42
N MET A 90 5.18 -9.65 7.95
CA MET A 90 5.27 -10.81 8.83
C MET A 90 6.71 -11.08 9.26
N ASN A 91 6.92 -11.44 10.52
CA ASN A 91 8.26 -11.69 11.08
C ASN A 91 9.05 -12.77 10.33
N GLY A 92 8.37 -13.77 9.76
CA GLY A 92 9.02 -14.83 8.98
C GLY A 92 9.66 -14.37 7.67
N LEU A 93 9.33 -13.16 7.20
CA LEU A 93 9.90 -12.55 6.00
C LEU A 93 10.96 -11.49 6.32
N ARG A 94 11.30 -11.25 7.58
CA ARG A 94 12.23 -10.18 8.01
C ARG A 94 13.53 -10.15 7.20
N GLU A 95 14.14 -11.32 7.05
CA GLU A 95 15.43 -11.50 6.38
C GLU A 95 15.29 -11.70 4.85
N TRP A 96 14.07 -11.64 4.31
CA TRP A 96 13.85 -11.76 2.87
C TRP A 96 14.10 -10.42 2.18
N LYS A 97 14.55 -10.50 0.91
CA LYS A 97 14.96 -9.32 0.13
C LYS A 97 13.91 -8.21 0.13
N PHE A 98 12.62 -8.55 0.05
CA PHE A 98 11.52 -7.59 0.02
C PHE A 98 10.56 -7.81 1.18
N SER A 99 10.86 -7.21 2.33
CA SER A 99 9.98 -7.27 3.50
C SER A 99 9.42 -5.89 3.83
N GLY A 100 8.29 -5.87 4.55
CA GLY A 100 7.68 -4.65 5.09
C GLY A 100 8.47 -4.04 6.25
N GLN A 101 9.58 -4.66 6.66
CA GLN A 101 10.46 -4.20 7.75
C GLN A 101 11.70 -3.45 7.24
N ARG A 102 11.84 -3.28 5.92
CA ARG A 102 12.89 -2.47 5.31
C ARG A 102 12.66 -0.97 5.57
N GLU A 103 13.73 -0.20 5.49
CA GLU A 103 13.67 1.27 5.61
C GLU A 103 12.89 1.91 4.45
N ASP A 104 13.12 1.42 3.23
CA ASP A 104 12.46 1.85 1.99
C ASP A 104 11.10 1.15 1.74
N ALA A 105 10.59 0.38 2.71
CA ALA A 105 9.38 -0.42 2.54
C ALA A 105 8.17 0.41 2.11
N ALA A 106 7.98 1.60 2.68
CA ALA A 106 6.89 2.50 2.34
C ALA A 106 6.94 2.95 0.87
N GLU A 107 8.13 3.25 0.35
CA GLU A 107 8.34 3.68 -1.04
C GLU A 107 8.03 2.54 -2.01
N LEU A 108 8.42 1.31 -1.65
CA LEU A 108 8.13 0.08 -2.39
C LEU A 108 6.68 -0.40 -2.24
N GLY A 109 5.88 0.24 -1.36
CA GLY A 109 4.51 -0.16 -1.05
C GLY A 109 4.42 -1.47 -0.27
N LEU A 110 5.48 -1.86 0.43
CA LEU A 110 5.55 -3.01 1.33
C LEU A 110 5.18 -2.54 2.73
N GLY A 111 4.23 -3.22 3.36
CA GLY A 111 3.72 -2.79 4.66
C GLY A 111 2.95 -3.88 5.37
N ASN A 112 2.18 -3.48 6.40
CA ASN A 112 1.35 -4.40 7.17
C ASN A 112 0.06 -4.78 6.44
N HIS A 113 0.22 -5.42 5.28
CA HIS A 113 -0.83 -5.92 4.41
C HIS A 113 -0.27 -7.02 3.51
N ASN A 114 -1.13 -7.72 2.77
CA ASN A 114 -0.74 -8.77 1.83
C ASN A 114 -1.04 -8.43 0.36
N TYR A 115 -1.11 -7.15 0.02
CA TYR A 115 -1.40 -6.73 -1.35
C TYR A 115 -0.23 -6.95 -2.30
N CYS A 116 -0.51 -7.35 -3.53
CA CYS A 116 0.47 -7.58 -4.59
C CYS A 116 1.30 -6.33 -4.89
N ARG A 117 2.61 -6.49 -5.04
CA ARG A 117 3.57 -5.43 -5.36
C ARG A 117 4.60 -5.94 -6.37
N ASN A 118 5.38 -5.03 -6.94
CA ASN A 118 6.50 -5.38 -7.82
C ASN A 118 7.74 -4.55 -7.47
N PRO A 119 8.39 -4.85 -6.34
CA PRO A 119 9.50 -4.04 -5.83
C PRO A 119 10.84 -4.29 -6.53
N ASP A 120 10.95 -5.34 -7.36
CA ASP A 120 12.14 -5.74 -8.11
C ASP A 120 12.03 -5.48 -9.62
N GLU A 121 10.99 -4.78 -10.06
CA GLU A 121 10.77 -4.47 -11.48
C GLU A 121 10.65 -5.71 -12.37
N ASP A 122 10.14 -6.81 -11.82
CA ASP A 122 9.81 -8.02 -12.57
C ASP A 122 8.64 -7.76 -13.56
N ALA A 123 8.25 -8.76 -14.34
CA ALA A 123 7.28 -8.60 -15.43
C ALA A 123 5.90 -8.10 -14.99
N LYS A 124 5.47 -8.37 -13.74
CA LYS A 124 4.18 -7.93 -13.18
C LYS A 124 4.09 -8.10 -11.65
N PRO A 125 3.05 -7.54 -10.98
CA PRO A 125 2.88 -7.69 -9.53
C PRO A 125 2.85 -9.16 -9.06
N TRP A 126 3.53 -9.40 -7.95
CA TRP A 126 3.65 -10.68 -7.28
C TRP A 126 3.54 -10.51 -5.76
N CYS A 127 3.53 -11.63 -5.05
CA CYS A 127 3.62 -11.66 -3.60
C CYS A 127 4.24 -12.96 -3.12
N TYR A 128 4.65 -13.01 -1.85
CA TYR A 128 5.01 -14.25 -1.20
C TYR A 128 3.78 -15.08 -0.86
N VAL A 129 3.93 -16.40 -0.90
CA VAL A 129 2.88 -17.39 -0.60
C VAL A 129 3.45 -18.53 0.24
N TYR A 130 2.58 -19.23 0.93
CA TYR A 130 2.91 -20.49 1.60
C TYR A 130 2.11 -21.63 0.97
N LYS A 131 2.79 -22.57 0.31
CA LYS A 131 2.16 -23.65 -0.46
C LYS A 131 2.90 -24.95 -0.25
N GLY A 132 2.16 -26.02 0.05
CA GLY A 132 2.75 -27.35 0.25
C GLY A 132 3.81 -27.41 1.35
N GLY A 133 3.64 -26.61 2.43
CA GLY A 133 4.59 -26.57 3.54
C GLY A 133 5.84 -25.71 3.29
N LYS A 134 5.90 -24.96 2.18
CA LYS A 134 7.08 -24.16 1.82
C LYS A 134 6.70 -22.72 1.47
N TYR A 135 7.54 -21.78 1.91
CA TYR A 135 7.48 -20.39 1.48
C TYR A 135 8.03 -20.25 0.05
N SER A 136 7.30 -19.51 -0.79
CA SER A 136 7.68 -19.21 -2.17
C SER A 136 7.12 -17.83 -2.55
N TRP A 137 7.26 -17.45 -3.81
CA TRP A 137 6.57 -16.32 -4.42
C TRP A 137 5.77 -16.79 -5.63
N GLU A 138 4.71 -16.04 -5.99
CA GLU A 138 3.94 -16.27 -7.21
C GLU A 138 3.43 -14.93 -7.76
N TYR A 139 3.28 -14.85 -9.09
CA TYR A 139 2.61 -13.71 -9.72
C TYR A 139 1.13 -13.63 -9.34
N CYS A 140 0.67 -12.40 -9.19
CA CYS A 140 -0.71 -12.10 -8.90
C CYS A 140 -1.63 -12.16 -10.12
N THR A 141 -2.93 -12.27 -9.85
CA THR A 141 -4.01 -12.22 -10.86
C THR A 141 -4.51 -10.81 -11.16
N VAL A 142 -3.81 -9.77 -10.69
CA VAL A 142 -4.11 -8.38 -11.05
C VAL A 142 -4.13 -8.29 -12.59
N PRO A 143 -5.19 -7.75 -13.21
CA PRO A 143 -5.19 -7.54 -14.65
C PRO A 143 -4.29 -6.36 -15.03
N SER A 144 -3.71 -6.38 -16.22
CA SER A 144 -3.09 -5.18 -16.80
C SER A 144 -4.19 -4.23 -17.24
N CYS A 145 -4.03 -2.93 -16.98
CA CYS A 145 -4.95 -1.93 -17.48
C CYS A 145 -4.90 -1.97 -19.00
N SER A 146 -6.06 -2.13 -19.65
CA SER A 146 -6.13 -2.08 -21.10
C SER A 146 -5.55 -0.73 -21.55
N LYS A 147 -4.41 -0.74 -22.25
CA LYS A 147 -4.03 0.41 -23.06
C LYS A 147 -5.18 0.55 -24.05
N GLY A 148 -6.02 1.58 -23.87
CA GLY A 148 -7.13 1.82 -24.78
C GLY A 148 -6.56 1.78 -26.19
N ARG A 149 -6.93 0.76 -26.96
CA ARG A 149 -6.57 0.74 -28.38
C ARG A 149 -7.33 1.90 -28.97
N CYS A 150 -6.66 3.01 -29.25
CA CYS A 150 -7.14 3.93 -30.26
C CYS A 150 -7.27 3.07 -31.52
N ARG A 151 -8.51 2.70 -31.89
CA ARG A 151 -8.75 2.17 -33.23
C ARG A 151 -8.48 3.35 -34.14
N GLU A 152 -7.34 3.32 -34.83
CA GLU A 152 -7.21 4.07 -36.07
C GLU A 152 -8.36 3.59 -36.97
N THR A 153 -9.39 4.42 -37.08
CA THR A 153 -10.37 4.26 -38.15
C THR A 153 -9.62 4.64 -39.41
N GLY A 154 -9.04 3.64 -40.08
CA GLY A 154 -8.49 3.80 -41.40
C GLY A 154 -9.56 4.43 -42.29
N LYS A 155 -9.34 5.68 -42.70
CA LYS A 155 -10.04 6.27 -43.83
C LYS A 155 -9.39 5.74 -45.09
N GLY A 156 -9.97 4.67 -45.62
CA GLY A 156 -9.86 4.31 -47.02
C GLY A 156 -11.26 4.38 -47.63
N TRP A 157 -11.30 4.71 -48.93
CA TRP A 157 -12.43 5.02 -49.82
C TRP A 157 -12.85 6.49 -49.80
#